data_AF-A0A4Y7MJX3-F1
#
_entry.id   AF-A0A4Y7MJX3-F1
#
_cell.length_a   1.000
_cell.length_b   1.000
_cell.length_c   1.000
_cell.angle_alpha   90.00
_cell.angle_beta   90.00
_cell.angle_gamma   90.00
#
_symmetry.space_group_name_H-M   'P 1'
#
loop_
_entity.id
_entity.type
_entity.pdbx_description
1 polymer ?
#
loop_
_entity_poly.entity_id
_entity_poly.type
_entity_poly.pdbx_seq_one_letter_code
_entity_poly.pdbx_strand_id
1 'polypeptide(L)'
;AGLFEEDSVREYLFSVLLAWTHARSISYLVDTRSDGHHNKLMNFYHYCFYLPLLPTGPLMLYRDFKFSMENPANQQCSLAHLVKSTALIARYLFWWFIHQLALHYFYHSALQYHIGIVRQFDVWSAAGLGYTLGQFFMTKYLVLYGLPSALSRLDHVDAPPPPKCVGRIHLYSQMWRDFDRGLYNFMLQ
;
A
#
# COMPACT_ATOMS: atom_id res chain seq x y z
N ALA A 1 -11.00 -13.07 25.85
CA ALA A 1 -10.72 -11.80 25.17
C ALA A 1 -10.13 -12.03 23.78
N GLY A 2 -9.09 -12.86 23.63
CA GLY A 2 -8.41 -13.06 22.32
C GLY A 2 -9.24 -13.66 21.18
N LEU A 3 -10.22 -14.53 21.44
CA LEU A 3 -11.02 -15.17 20.37
C LEU A 3 -11.88 -14.16 19.59
N PHE A 4 -12.48 -13.18 20.28
CA PHE A 4 -13.32 -12.15 19.67
C PHE A 4 -12.51 -11.09 18.91
N GLU A 5 -11.26 -10.81 19.34
CA GLU A 5 -10.36 -9.94 18.59
C GLU A 5 -9.86 -10.61 17.30
N GLU A 6 -9.57 -11.91 17.34
CA GLU A 6 -9.11 -12.66 16.16
C GLU A 6 -10.16 -12.71 15.05
N ASP A 7 -11.43 -12.93 15.41
CA ASP A 7 -12.55 -12.93 14.47
C ASP A 7 -12.73 -11.54 13.85
N SER A 8 -12.61 -10.47 14.63
CA SER A 8 -12.72 -9.09 14.13
C SER A 8 -11.63 -8.71 13.12
N VAL A 9 -10.40 -9.20 13.31
CA VAL A 9 -9.28 -8.97 12.39
C VAL A 9 -9.50 -9.72 11.08
N ARG A 10 -9.99 -10.97 11.13
CA ARG A 10 -10.29 -11.77 9.94
C ARG A 10 -11.41 -11.14 9.11
N GLU A 11 -12.48 -10.70 9.76
CA GLU A 11 -13.58 -9.98 9.10
C GLU A 11 -13.10 -8.69 8.44
N TYR A 12 -12.27 -7.92 9.13
CA TYR A 12 -11.68 -6.69 8.59
C TYR A 12 -10.82 -6.97 7.35
N LEU A 13 -9.91 -7.93 7.41
CA LEU A 13 -9.05 -8.30 6.29
C LEU A 13 -9.87 -8.81 5.09
N PHE A 14 -10.90 -9.61 5.34
CA PHE A 14 -11.82 -10.08 4.31
C PHE A 14 -12.54 -8.91 3.63
N SER A 15 -13.04 -7.94 4.40
CA SER A 15 -13.69 -6.73 3.88
C SER A 15 -12.74 -5.90 3.00
N VAL A 16 -11.50 -5.69 3.45
CA VAL A 16 -10.48 -4.96 2.67
C VAL A 16 -10.15 -5.67 1.37
N LEU A 17 -9.93 -6.99 1.42
CA LEU A 17 -9.68 -7.82 0.24
C LEU A 17 -10.83 -7.73 -0.76
N LEU A 18 -12.08 -7.85 -0.27
CA LEU A 18 -13.27 -7.76 -1.09
C LEU A 18 -13.38 -6.39 -1.77
N ALA A 19 -13.18 -5.31 -1.02
CA ALA A 19 -13.21 -3.94 -1.54
C ALA A 19 -12.14 -3.70 -2.61
N TRP A 20 -10.92 -4.19 -2.40
CA TRP A 20 -9.83 -4.10 -3.39
C TRP A 20 -10.06 -4.94 -4.63
N THR A 21 -10.60 -6.15 -4.49
CA THR A 21 -10.96 -6.96 -5.66
C THR A 21 -12.11 -6.32 -6.46
N HIS A 22 -13.07 -5.66 -5.79
CA HIS A 22 -14.11 -4.87 -6.48
C HIS A 22 -13.52 -3.68 -7.24
N ALA A 23 -12.62 -2.92 -6.61
CA ALA A 23 -11.96 -1.79 -7.27
C ALA A 23 -11.15 -2.23 -8.50
N ARG A 24 -10.41 -3.35 -8.41
CA ARG A 24 -9.74 -3.98 -9.57
C ARG A 24 -10.75 -4.39 -10.64
N SER A 25 -11.84 -5.04 -10.26
CA SER A 25 -12.88 -5.45 -11.21
C SER A 25 -13.45 -4.26 -11.98
N ILE A 26 -13.70 -3.13 -11.30
CA ILE A 26 -14.14 -1.88 -11.93
C ILE A 26 -13.06 -1.36 -12.89
N SER A 27 -11.81 -1.27 -12.45
CA SER A 27 -10.68 -0.80 -13.29
C SER A 27 -10.54 -1.64 -14.56
N TYR A 28 -10.63 -2.96 -14.44
CA TYR A 28 -10.61 -3.89 -15.58
C TYR A 28 -11.76 -3.62 -16.56
N LEU A 29 -12.99 -3.49 -16.06
CA LEU A 29 -14.17 -3.27 -16.91
C LEU A 29 -14.12 -1.92 -17.64
N VAL A 30 -13.61 -0.88 -16.97
CA VAL A 30 -13.43 0.45 -17.59
C VAL A 30 -12.43 0.36 -18.75
N ASP A 31 -11.26 -0.24 -18.51
CA ASP A 31 -10.20 -0.32 -19.51
C ASP A 31 -10.50 -1.33 -20.64
N THR A 32 -11.38 -2.31 -20.41
CA THR A 32 -11.74 -3.33 -21.42
C THR A 32 -13.09 -3.09 -22.12
N ARG A 33 -13.77 -1.97 -21.82
CA ARG A 33 -15.09 -1.64 -22.37
C ARG A 33 -15.14 -1.63 -23.90
N SER A 34 -14.10 -1.08 -24.53
CA SER A 34 -13.98 -0.96 -25.99
C SER A 34 -13.14 -2.06 -26.63
N ASP A 35 -12.58 -2.98 -25.84
CA ASP A 35 -11.54 -3.91 -26.29
C ASP A 35 -12.13 -5.27 -26.69
N GLY A 36 -11.83 -5.71 -27.92
CA GLY A 36 -12.28 -6.96 -28.52
C GLY A 36 -11.38 -8.17 -28.26
N HIS A 37 -10.55 -8.13 -27.21
CA HIS A 37 -9.48 -9.12 -27.00
C HIS A 37 -9.97 -10.55 -26.74
N HIS A 38 -9.20 -11.52 -27.26
CA HIS A 38 -9.23 -12.92 -26.85
C HIS A 38 -8.78 -13.08 -25.38
N ASN A 39 -9.30 -14.07 -24.67
CA ASN A 39 -8.92 -14.44 -23.29
C ASN A 39 -9.28 -13.43 -22.17
N LYS A 40 -10.42 -12.72 -22.29
CA LYS A 40 -10.91 -11.76 -21.26
C LYS A 40 -10.90 -12.34 -19.84
N LEU A 41 -11.44 -13.55 -19.66
CA LEU A 41 -11.51 -14.19 -18.35
C LEU A 41 -10.13 -14.45 -17.76
N MET A 42 -9.17 -14.93 -18.54
CA MET A 42 -7.82 -15.22 -18.05
C MET A 42 -7.12 -13.94 -17.60
N ASN A 43 -7.18 -12.88 -18.40
CA ASN A 43 -6.59 -11.59 -18.06
C ASN A 43 -7.24 -10.96 -16.82
N PHE A 44 -8.56 -11.13 -16.68
CA PHE A 44 -9.30 -10.70 -15.49
C PHE A 44 -8.77 -11.41 -14.23
N TYR A 45 -8.61 -12.73 -14.26
CA TYR A 45 -8.10 -13.49 -13.11
C TYR A 45 -6.64 -13.13 -12.79
N HIS A 46 -5.77 -13.03 -13.79
CA HIS A 46 -4.37 -12.66 -13.58
C HIS A 46 -4.23 -11.28 -12.92
N TYR A 47 -5.06 -10.32 -13.32
CA TYR A 47 -5.05 -8.98 -12.76
C TYR A 47 -5.69 -8.90 -11.37
N CYS A 48 -6.92 -9.43 -11.20
CA CYS A 48 -7.65 -9.30 -9.94
C CYS A 48 -7.01 -10.09 -8.80
N PHE A 49 -6.42 -11.25 -9.12
CA PHE A 49 -5.77 -12.15 -8.16
C PHE A 49 -4.25 -12.11 -8.26
N TYR A 50 -3.67 -11.00 -8.72
CA TYR A 50 -2.22 -10.82 -8.74
C TYR A 50 -1.66 -10.86 -7.31
N LEU A 51 -1.02 -11.97 -6.96
CA LEU A 51 -0.69 -12.34 -5.58
C LEU A 51 0.11 -11.29 -4.82
N PRO A 52 1.16 -10.65 -5.38
CA PRO A 52 1.96 -9.67 -4.65
C PRO A 52 1.13 -8.50 -4.09
N LEU A 53 0.16 -8.01 -4.86
CA LEU A 53 -0.68 -6.88 -4.48
C LEU A 53 -2.05 -7.28 -3.90
N LEU A 54 -2.41 -8.58 -3.99
CA LEU A 54 -3.72 -9.07 -3.58
C LEU A 54 -4.05 -8.77 -2.10
N PRO A 55 -3.25 -9.23 -1.11
CA PRO A 55 -3.57 -9.06 0.31
C PRO A 55 -3.47 -7.61 0.77
N THR A 56 -2.41 -6.94 0.33
CA THR A 56 -2.04 -5.59 0.71
C THR A 56 -1.24 -5.00 -0.46
N GLY A 57 -1.24 -3.68 -0.56
CA GLY A 57 -0.55 -2.99 -1.65
C GLY A 57 -1.37 -1.85 -2.21
N PRO A 58 -0.75 -0.98 -3.01
CA PRO A 58 -1.45 0.07 -3.72
C PRO A 58 -2.37 -0.54 -4.80
N LEU A 59 -3.48 0.14 -5.07
CA LEU A 59 -4.34 -0.21 -6.19
C LEU A 59 -3.63 0.12 -7.52
N MET A 60 -3.34 -0.89 -8.33
CA MET A 60 -2.75 -0.73 -9.66
C MET A 60 -3.84 -0.78 -10.72
N LEU A 61 -3.84 0.14 -11.69
CA LEU A 61 -4.81 0.15 -12.78
C LEU A 61 -4.57 -1.02 -13.75
N TYR A 62 -5.62 -1.52 -14.40
CA TYR A 62 -5.48 -2.62 -15.36
C TYR A 62 -4.58 -2.25 -16.53
N ARG A 63 -4.73 -1.03 -17.09
CA ARG A 63 -3.86 -0.54 -18.17
C ARG A 63 -2.37 -0.60 -17.83
N ASP A 64 -2.00 -0.24 -16.60
CA ASP A 64 -0.61 -0.20 -16.15
C ASP A 64 -0.09 -1.63 -15.95
N PHE A 65 -0.93 -2.50 -15.38
CA PHE A 65 -0.61 -3.91 -15.18
C PHE A 65 -0.39 -4.63 -16.51
N LYS A 66 -1.31 -4.44 -17.46
CA LYS A 66 -1.22 -4.97 -18.83
C LYS A 66 0.06 -4.49 -19.51
N PHE A 67 0.34 -3.18 -19.43
CA PHE A 67 1.57 -2.61 -19.99
C PHE A 67 2.83 -3.24 -19.38
N SER A 68 2.91 -3.38 -18.05
CA SER A 68 4.04 -4.03 -17.39
C SER A 68 4.24 -5.49 -17.84
N MET A 69 3.14 -6.22 -18.07
CA MET A 69 3.18 -7.64 -18.44
C MET A 69 3.50 -7.88 -19.92
N GLU A 70 3.05 -7.00 -20.80
CA GLU A 70 3.26 -7.11 -22.24
C GLU A 70 4.63 -6.55 -22.69
N ASN A 71 5.31 -5.78 -21.83
CA ASN A 71 6.59 -5.17 -22.16
C ASN A 71 7.71 -6.22 -22.33
N PRO A 72 8.29 -6.39 -23.55
CA PRO A 72 9.30 -7.41 -23.80
C PRO A 72 10.65 -7.13 -23.11
N ALA A 73 10.93 -5.86 -22.78
CA ALA A 73 12.13 -5.48 -22.02
C ALA A 73 12.14 -6.06 -20.59
N ASN A 74 10.98 -6.46 -20.07
CA ASN A 74 10.82 -7.04 -18.73
C ASN A 74 11.10 -8.55 -18.70
N GLN A 75 11.32 -9.20 -19.83
CA GLN A 75 11.56 -10.65 -19.88
C GLN A 75 13.04 -11.03 -19.69
N GLN A 76 13.95 -10.06 -19.75
CA GLN A 76 15.37 -10.29 -19.49
C GLN A 76 15.66 -10.21 -17.98
N CYS A 77 15.62 -11.36 -17.32
CA CYS A 77 16.05 -11.47 -15.92
C CYS A 77 17.56 -11.23 -15.83
N SER A 78 17.93 -10.00 -15.52
CA SER A 78 19.31 -9.58 -15.27
C SER A 78 19.66 -9.75 -13.80
N LEU A 79 20.90 -10.15 -13.51
CA LEU A 79 21.44 -10.13 -12.15
C LEU A 79 21.30 -8.75 -11.51
N ALA A 80 21.44 -7.67 -12.29
CA ALA A 80 21.25 -6.30 -11.80
C ALA A 80 19.79 -6.05 -11.36
N HIS A 81 18.82 -6.65 -12.05
CA HIS A 81 17.42 -6.56 -11.67
C HIS A 81 17.16 -7.27 -10.33
N LEU A 82 17.65 -8.51 -10.19
CA LEU A 82 17.52 -9.28 -8.95
C LEU A 82 18.16 -8.56 -7.77
N VAL A 83 19.37 -8.00 -7.94
CA VAL A 83 20.05 -7.23 -6.89
C VAL A 83 19.24 -6.00 -6.51
N LYS A 84 18.71 -5.24 -7.47
CA LYS A 84 17.89 -4.06 -7.22
C LYS A 84 16.59 -4.41 -6.49
N SER A 85 15.89 -5.45 -6.92
CA SER A 85 14.63 -5.89 -6.30
C SER A 85 14.88 -6.42 -4.90
N THR A 86 15.95 -7.19 -4.68
CA THR A 86 16.37 -7.65 -3.35
C THR A 86 16.72 -6.48 -2.42
N ALA A 87 17.43 -5.48 -2.92
CA ALA A 87 17.75 -4.27 -2.16
C ALA A 87 16.50 -3.48 -1.75
N LEU A 88 15.47 -3.45 -2.59
CA LEU A 88 14.19 -2.83 -2.26
C LEU A 88 13.44 -3.62 -1.18
N ILE A 89 13.39 -4.95 -1.28
CA ILE A 89 12.80 -5.81 -0.25
C ILE A 89 13.51 -5.57 1.09
N ALA A 90 14.84 -5.60 1.10
CA ALA A 90 15.64 -5.34 2.30
C ALA A 90 15.35 -3.95 2.89
N ARG A 91 15.21 -2.91 2.06
CA ARG A 91 14.82 -1.56 2.51
C ARG A 91 13.46 -1.55 3.20
N TYR A 92 12.45 -2.23 2.66
CA TYR A 92 11.12 -2.24 3.28
C TYR A 92 11.07 -3.13 4.52
N LEU A 93 11.85 -4.21 4.59
CA LEU A 93 12.03 -4.98 5.81
C LEU A 93 12.71 -4.16 6.92
N PHE A 94 13.68 -3.33 6.56
CA PHE A 94 14.27 -2.36 7.50
C PHE A 94 13.21 -1.39 8.04
N TRP A 95 12.37 -0.80 7.18
CA TRP A 95 11.28 0.08 7.63
C TRP A 95 10.20 -0.65 8.42
N TRP A 96 9.93 -1.92 8.11
CA TRP A 96 9.04 -2.77 8.92
C TRP A 96 9.61 -2.94 10.32
N PHE A 97 10.91 -3.22 10.45
CA PHE A 97 11.57 -3.30 11.76
C PHE A 97 11.47 -1.98 12.54
N ILE A 98 11.73 -0.83 11.89
CA ILE A 98 11.53 0.50 12.51
C ILE A 98 10.08 0.70 12.94
N HIS A 99 9.10 0.27 12.15
CA HIS A 99 7.69 0.33 12.50
C HIS A 99 7.36 -0.52 13.74
N GLN A 100 7.96 -1.71 13.87
CA GLN A 100 7.79 -2.56 15.06
C GLN A 100 8.43 -1.92 16.30
N LEU A 101 9.62 -1.33 16.17
CA LEU A 101 10.21 -0.55 17.26
C LEU A 101 9.30 0.62 17.66
N ALA A 102 8.72 1.30 16.68
CA ALA A 102 7.79 2.38 16.95
C ALA A 102 6.56 1.89 17.74
N LEU A 103 5.95 0.77 17.35
CA LEU A 103 4.85 0.15 18.10
C LEU A 103 5.23 -0.25 19.53
N HIS A 104 6.48 -0.68 19.75
CA HIS A 104 6.95 -1.10 21.06
C HIS A 104 7.22 0.08 22.01
N TYR A 105 7.84 1.14 21.51
CA TYR A 105 8.27 2.28 22.33
C TYR A 105 7.29 3.46 22.32
N PHE A 106 6.57 3.67 21.23
CA PHE A 106 5.60 4.74 21.11
C PHE A 106 4.20 4.17 21.32
N TYR A 107 3.62 4.49 22.47
CA TYR A 107 2.29 4.05 22.91
C TYR A 107 1.15 4.74 22.15
N HIS A 108 1.31 5.05 20.85
CA HIS A 108 0.29 5.72 20.02
C HIS A 108 -1.06 4.99 20.09
N SER A 109 -1.05 3.66 19.97
CA SER A 109 -2.24 2.82 20.04
C SER A 109 -2.81 2.66 21.45
N ALA A 110 -2.05 2.93 22.51
CA ALA A 110 -2.55 2.84 23.89
C ALA A 110 -3.13 4.19 24.35
N LEU A 111 -2.56 5.31 23.91
CA LEU A 111 -3.01 6.66 24.26
C LEU A 111 -4.47 6.92 23.87
N GLN A 112 -4.98 6.28 22.81
CA GLN A 112 -6.39 6.40 22.42
C GLN A 112 -7.36 5.91 23.53
N TYR A 113 -6.93 4.97 24.37
CA TYR A 113 -7.73 4.44 25.48
C TYR A 113 -7.58 5.26 26.77
N HIS A 114 -6.61 6.18 26.81
CA HIS A 114 -6.27 6.99 28.00
C HIS A 114 -6.26 8.48 27.67
N ILE A 115 -7.37 8.99 27.12
CA ILE A 115 -7.49 10.39 26.70
C ILE A 115 -7.25 11.41 27.83
N GLY A 116 -7.43 11.01 29.10
CA GLY A 116 -7.11 11.84 30.25
C GLY A 116 -5.63 12.27 30.31
N ILE A 117 -4.71 11.40 29.89
CA ILE A 117 -3.27 11.70 29.81
C ILE A 117 -3.02 12.74 28.70
N VAL A 118 -3.62 12.52 27.53
CA VAL A 118 -3.47 13.42 26.38
C VAL A 118 -3.99 14.82 26.68
N ARG A 119 -5.06 14.95 27.48
CA ARG A 119 -5.61 16.24 27.90
C ARG A 119 -4.68 17.05 28.82
N GLN A 120 -3.72 16.40 29.47
CA GLN A 120 -2.76 17.06 30.36
C GLN A 120 -1.50 17.52 29.60
N PHE A 121 -1.38 17.22 28.31
CA PHE A 121 -0.22 17.62 27.52
C PHE A 121 -0.18 19.13 27.34
N ASP A 122 1.01 19.70 27.51
CA ASP A 122 1.28 21.05 27.07
C ASP A 122 1.31 21.10 25.52
N VAL A 123 1.35 22.31 24.97
CA VAL A 123 1.29 22.52 23.52
C VAL A 123 2.41 21.78 22.78
N TRP A 124 3.63 21.71 23.34
CA TRP A 124 4.75 21.02 22.69
C TRP A 124 4.58 19.51 22.71
N SER A 125 4.14 18.95 23.83
CA SER A 125 3.84 17.51 23.92
C SER A 125 2.70 17.11 22.98
N ALA A 126 1.64 17.92 22.90
CA ALA A 126 0.54 17.70 21.98
C ALA A 126 0.97 17.78 20.51
N ALA A 127 1.80 18.78 20.16
CA ALA A 127 2.36 18.89 18.82
C ALA A 127 3.29 17.71 18.46
N GLY A 128 4.13 17.27 19.41
CA GLY A 128 4.99 16.10 19.26
C GLY A 128 4.19 14.81 19.07
N LEU A 129 3.11 14.62 19.83
CA LEU A 129 2.19 13.50 19.65
C LEU A 129 1.56 13.53 18.25
N GLY A 130 1.04 14.68 17.81
CA GLY A 130 0.44 14.83 16.48
C GLY A 130 1.44 14.52 15.35
N TYR A 131 2.66 15.05 15.45
CA TYR A 131 3.72 14.79 14.48
C TYR A 131 4.12 13.31 14.44
N THR A 132 4.35 12.69 15.60
CA THR A 132 4.75 11.28 15.68
C THR A 132 3.64 10.34 15.21
N LEU A 133 2.36 10.69 15.43
CA LEU A 133 1.22 9.95 14.88
C LEU A 133 1.21 10.00 13.34
N GLY A 134 1.46 11.17 12.75
CA GLY A 134 1.58 11.32 11.30
C GLY A 134 2.74 10.51 10.71
N GLN A 135 3.90 10.52 11.37
CA GLN A 135 5.07 9.74 10.95
C GLN A 135 4.84 8.23 11.09
N PHE A 136 4.18 7.81 12.17
CA PHE A 136 3.80 6.43 12.39
C PHE A 136 2.84 5.95 11.29
N PHE A 137 1.81 6.73 11.00
CA PHE A 137 0.84 6.46 9.94
C PHE A 137 1.54 6.35 8.57
N MET A 138 2.40 7.30 8.22
CA MET A 138 3.18 7.23 6.97
C MET A 138 4.03 5.95 6.91
N THR A 139 4.75 5.60 7.99
CA THR A 139 5.62 4.42 8.03
C THR A 139 4.80 3.12 7.90
N LYS A 140 3.61 3.06 8.50
CA LYS A 140 2.67 1.94 8.33
C LYS A 140 2.38 1.71 6.85
N TYR A 141 1.99 2.75 6.11
CA TYR A 141 1.66 2.64 4.69
C TYR A 141 2.90 2.44 3.80
N LEU A 142 4.06 2.99 4.18
CA LEU A 142 5.32 2.74 3.51
C LEU A 142 5.64 1.24 3.49
N VAL A 143 5.40 0.53 4.60
CA VAL A 143 5.62 -0.91 4.71
C VAL A 143 4.49 -1.70 4.05
N LEU A 144 3.24 -1.34 4.35
CA LEU A 144 2.04 -1.99 3.82
C LEU A 144 1.99 -1.99 2.29
N TYR A 145 2.42 -0.90 1.66
CA TYR A 145 2.47 -0.78 0.21
C TYR A 145 3.84 -1.15 -0.36
N GLY A 146 4.92 -0.79 0.33
CA GLY A 146 6.28 -0.97 -0.18
C GLY A 146 6.69 -2.43 -0.35
N LEU A 147 6.37 -3.30 0.62
CA LEU A 147 6.76 -4.71 0.54
C LEU A 147 6.06 -5.45 -0.63
N PRO A 148 4.71 -5.39 -0.76
CA PRO A 148 4.00 -5.83 -1.97
C PRO A 148 4.56 -5.27 -3.28
N SER A 149 4.81 -3.96 -3.35
CA SER A 149 5.37 -3.33 -4.56
C SER A 149 6.82 -3.76 -4.85
N ALA A 150 7.59 -4.14 -3.84
CA ALA A 150 8.93 -4.68 -4.04
C ALA A 150 8.89 -6.12 -4.55
N LEU A 151 7.92 -6.92 -4.09
CA LEU A 151 7.67 -8.25 -4.61
C LEU A 151 7.16 -8.20 -6.05
N SER A 152 6.23 -7.29 -6.37
CA SER A 152 5.74 -7.13 -7.74
C SER A 152 6.84 -6.78 -8.73
N ARG A 153 7.87 -6.06 -8.26
CA ARG A 153 9.03 -5.73 -9.06
C ARG A 153 9.83 -6.96 -9.48
N LEU A 154 9.81 -8.06 -8.73
CA LEU A 154 10.45 -9.31 -9.17
C LEU A 154 9.81 -9.84 -10.46
N ASP A 155 8.51 -9.63 -10.63
CA ASP A 155 7.75 -9.96 -11.84
C ASP A 155 7.84 -8.85 -12.90
N HIS A 156 8.70 -7.84 -12.69
CA HIS A 156 8.80 -6.64 -13.50
C HIS A 156 7.50 -5.82 -13.59
N VAL A 157 6.65 -5.94 -12.57
CA VAL A 157 5.43 -5.15 -12.41
C VAL A 157 5.73 -3.97 -11.50
N ASP A 158 5.78 -2.77 -12.09
CA ASP A 158 6.03 -1.53 -11.37
C ASP A 158 4.72 -0.98 -10.79
N ALA A 159 4.41 -1.40 -9.55
CA ALA A 159 3.27 -0.89 -8.81
C ALA A 159 3.40 0.61 -8.48
N PRO A 160 2.28 1.33 -8.22
CA PRO A 160 2.32 2.72 -7.81
C PRO A 160 3.26 2.93 -6.61
N PRO A 161 4.03 4.04 -6.59
CA PRO A 161 5.01 4.25 -5.55
C PRO A 161 4.35 4.57 -4.20
N PRO A 162 5.04 4.26 -3.08
CA PRO A 162 4.52 4.45 -1.72
C PRO A 162 4.35 5.94 -1.36
N PRO A 163 3.71 6.24 -0.21
CA PRO A 163 3.52 7.61 0.26
C PRO A 163 4.82 8.41 0.33
N LYS A 164 4.73 9.69 -0.03
CA LYS A 164 5.81 10.66 0.23
C LYS A 164 5.92 10.96 1.73
N CYS A 165 7.08 11.46 2.14
CA CYS A 165 7.31 11.90 3.52
C CYS A 165 6.31 12.98 3.93
N VAL A 166 5.51 12.71 4.96
CA VAL A 166 4.47 13.64 5.44
C VAL A 166 5.06 14.98 5.88
N GLY A 167 6.26 14.97 6.47
CA GLY A 167 6.97 16.19 6.89
C GLY A 167 7.43 17.09 5.73
N ARG A 168 7.41 16.60 4.48
CA ARG A 168 7.76 17.38 3.29
C ARG A 168 6.54 17.95 2.56
N ILE A 169 5.33 17.52 2.91
CA ILE A 169 4.11 17.92 2.22
C ILE A 169 3.50 19.13 2.94
N HIS A 170 3.40 20.26 2.23
CA HIS A 170 2.85 21.51 2.80
C HIS A 170 1.44 21.86 2.27
N LEU A 171 0.91 21.09 1.31
CA LEU A 171 -0.40 21.31 0.71
C LEU A 171 -1.27 20.06 0.84
N TYR A 172 -2.52 20.23 1.28
CA TYR A 172 -3.47 19.12 1.38
C TYR A 172 -3.79 18.50 0.02
N SER A 173 -3.85 19.28 -1.05
CA SER A 173 -4.01 18.74 -2.42
C SER A 173 -2.85 17.81 -2.82
N GLN A 174 -1.62 18.12 -2.37
CA GLN A 174 -0.48 17.24 -2.57
C GLN A 174 -0.57 16.00 -1.67
N MET A 175 -1.02 16.14 -0.43
CA MET A 175 -1.23 15.01 0.48
C MET A 175 -2.22 14.01 -0.11
N TRP A 176 -3.38 14.46 -0.59
CA TRP A 176 -4.38 13.61 -1.24
C TRP A 176 -3.83 12.84 -2.44
N ARG A 177 -3.01 13.50 -3.27
CA ARG A 177 -2.40 12.89 -4.45
C ARG A 177 -1.27 11.90 -4.11
N ASP A 178 -0.44 12.24 -3.13
CA ASP A 178 0.82 11.54 -2.86
C ASP A 178 0.76 10.56 -1.69
N PHE A 179 -0.32 10.54 -0.90
CA PHE A 179 -0.51 9.58 0.18
C PHE A 179 -0.83 8.18 -0.34
N ASP A 180 -1.84 8.08 -1.21
CA ASP A 180 -2.18 6.83 -1.91
C ASP A 180 -2.37 7.13 -3.40
N ARG A 181 -1.29 6.95 -4.16
CA ARG A 181 -1.30 7.19 -5.60
C ARG A 181 -2.13 6.17 -6.37
N GLY A 182 -2.23 4.94 -5.87
CA GLY A 182 -3.01 3.90 -6.52
C GLY A 182 -4.50 4.25 -6.50
N LEU A 183 -5.00 4.58 -5.31
CA LEU A 183 -6.38 5.03 -5.14
C LEU A 183 -6.63 6.37 -5.86
N TYR A 184 -5.71 7.32 -5.78
CA TYR A 184 -5.82 8.60 -6.49
C TYR A 184 -5.95 8.40 -8.01
N ASN A 185 -5.11 7.55 -8.61
CA ASN A 185 -5.16 7.25 -10.04
C ASN A 185 -6.48 6.55 -10.42
N PHE A 186 -6.98 5.65 -9.58
CA PHE A 186 -8.26 4.98 -9.80
C PHE A 186 -9.45 5.94 -9.76
N MET A 187 -9.45 6.94 -8.88
CA MET A 187 -10.53 7.94 -8.82
C MET A 187 -10.55 8.88 -10.03
N LEU A 188 -9.43 9.01 -10.75
CA LEU A 188 -9.31 9.85 -11.95
C LEU A 188 -9.47 9.07 -13.26
N GLN A 189 -9.59 7.75 -13.19
CA GLN A 189 -9.80 6.87 -14.34
C GLN A 189 -11.20 7.07 -14.93
#